data_AF-A0A8J6LK61-F1
#
_entry.id   AF-A0A8J6LK61-F1
#
_cell.length_a   1.000
_cell.length_b   1.000
_cell.length_c   1.000
_cell.angle_alpha   90.00
_cell.angle_beta   90.00
_cell.angle_gamma   90.00
#
_symmetry.space_group_name_H-M   'P 1'
#
loop_
_entity.id
_entity.type
_entity.pdbx_description
1 polymer ?
#
loop_
_entity_poly.entity_id
_entity_poly.type
_entity_poly.pdbx_seq_one_letter_code
_entity_poly.pdbx_strand_id
1 'polypeptide(L)'
;MREKRPGMIEEHIYLGDCEVYRRRAAGGVLVGERQAMHLSDGQGSLATVEMRTLGADGGPARVLHYFHEDDPGAFSVEVDLQTNVISLAEFYPHGQLSFRAARSVGELSDRVRFDGRENDPDTGLLYDGTSFHAPWLGRRIDRFSQSTHINSTRQAGH
;
A
#
# COMPACT_ATOMS: atom_id res chain seq x y z
N MET A 1 -3.34 16.44 1.29
CA MET A 1 -2.22 17.18 0.67
C MET A 1 -1.17 17.45 1.74
N ARG A 2 -0.10 16.66 1.80
CA ARG A 2 1.00 16.86 2.74
C ARG A 2 2.19 17.44 1.96
N GLU A 3 2.44 18.73 2.13
CA GLU A 3 3.54 19.42 1.45
C GLU A 3 4.89 18.90 1.97
N LYS A 4 5.49 17.95 1.25
CA LYS A 4 6.84 17.48 1.53
C LYS A 4 7.83 18.44 0.88
N ARG A 5 8.34 19.36 1.70
CA ARG A 5 9.54 20.23 1.54
C ARG A 5 9.83 20.77 0.11
N PRO A 6 9.84 22.09 -0.08
CA PRO A 6 10.12 22.68 -1.40
C PRO A 6 11.49 22.25 -1.93
N GLY A 7 11.53 21.86 -3.22
CA GLY A 7 12.75 21.49 -3.93
C GLY A 7 13.16 20.01 -3.86
N MET A 8 12.34 19.14 -3.25
CA MET A 8 12.52 17.69 -3.33
C MET A 8 11.81 17.11 -4.56
N ILE A 9 12.49 16.26 -5.32
CA ILE A 9 11.90 15.51 -6.43
C ILE A 9 11.80 14.05 -6.00
N GLU A 10 10.62 13.46 -6.15
CA GLU A 10 10.37 12.03 -5.93
C GLU A 10 10.07 11.38 -7.29
N GLU A 11 10.71 10.25 -7.58
CA GLU A 11 10.58 9.51 -8.85
C GLU A 11 10.23 8.05 -8.55
N HIS A 12 9.29 7.49 -9.30
CA HIS A 12 8.99 6.06 -9.32
C HIS A 12 9.30 5.51 -10.72
N ILE A 13 10.20 4.53 -10.80
CA ILE A 13 10.65 3.93 -12.06
C ILE A 13 10.22 2.47 -12.04
N TYR A 14 9.34 2.08 -12.96
CA TYR A 14 8.85 0.71 -13.08
C TYR A 14 9.63 -0.03 -14.17
N LEU A 15 10.21 -1.18 -13.80
CA LEU A 15 11.07 -2.03 -14.63
C LEU A 15 10.58 -3.48 -14.53
N GLY A 16 9.45 -3.77 -15.18
CA GLY A 16 8.80 -5.08 -15.05
C GLY A 16 8.41 -5.34 -13.58
N ASP A 17 8.90 -6.43 -13.02
CA ASP A 17 8.64 -6.84 -11.63
C ASP A 17 9.47 -6.04 -10.60
N CYS A 18 10.22 -5.02 -11.02
CA CYS A 18 11.03 -4.19 -10.13
C CYS A 18 10.54 -2.74 -10.16
N GLU A 19 10.40 -2.13 -9.00
CA GLU A 19 10.15 -0.70 -8.83
C GLU A 19 11.36 -0.04 -8.17
N VAL A 20 11.81 1.09 -8.71
CA VAL A 20 12.84 1.93 -8.09
C VAL A 20 12.24 3.27 -7.70
N TYR A 21 12.11 3.49 -6.40
CA TYR A 21 11.74 4.78 -5.82
C TYR A 21 12.99 5.60 -5.51
N ARG A 22 13.06 6.82 -6.03
CA ARG A 22 14.17 7.75 -5.81
C ARG A 22 13.68 9.06 -5.23
N ARG A 23 14.52 9.65 -4.41
CA ARG A 23 14.32 10.99 -3.88
C ARG A 23 15.56 11.83 -4.08
N ARG A 24 15.41 12.98 -4.73
CA ARG A 24 16.49 13.92 -5.04
C ARG A 24 16.25 15.25 -4.33
N ALA A 25 17.30 15.78 -3.70
CA ALA A 25 17.29 17.13 -3.14
C ALA A 25 17.48 18.19 -4.25
N ALA A 26 17.35 19.46 -3.87
CA ALA A 26 17.64 20.59 -4.74
C ALA A 26 19.02 20.42 -5.41
N GLY A 27 19.09 20.68 -6.72
CA GLY A 27 20.29 20.44 -7.52
C GLY A 27 20.48 19.00 -8.02
N GLY A 28 19.50 18.10 -7.81
CA GLY A 28 19.47 16.77 -8.42
C GLY A 28 20.23 15.68 -7.65
N VAL A 29 20.78 16.02 -6.47
CA VAL A 29 21.54 15.09 -5.61
C VAL A 29 20.61 13.99 -5.11
N LEU A 30 20.95 12.72 -5.38
CA LEU A 30 20.20 11.57 -4.88
C LEU A 30 20.42 11.44 -3.36
N VAL A 31 19.33 11.52 -2.60
CA VAL A 31 19.35 11.50 -1.12
C VAL A 31 18.54 10.35 -0.53
N GLY A 32 17.93 9.53 -1.37
CA GLY A 32 17.27 8.30 -0.96
C GLY A 32 16.92 7.44 -2.16
N GLU A 33 17.03 6.13 -1.99
CA GLU A 33 16.63 5.15 -2.99
C GLU A 33 16.07 3.90 -2.28
N ARG A 34 14.95 3.41 -2.79
CA ARG A 34 14.40 2.10 -2.49
C ARG A 34 14.16 1.33 -3.78
N GLN A 35 14.39 0.03 -3.72
CA GLN A 35 14.05 -0.91 -4.77
C GLN A 35 13.05 -1.92 -4.21
N ALA A 36 11.95 -2.15 -4.91
CA ALA A 36 10.99 -3.20 -4.61
C ALA A 36 11.07 -4.25 -5.73
N MET A 37 11.13 -5.53 -5.36
CA MET A 37 11.02 -6.65 -6.30
C MET A 37 9.76 -7.43 -6.00
N HIS A 38 8.90 -7.56 -6.99
CA HIS A 38 7.72 -8.40 -6.97
C HIS A 38 8.14 -9.82 -7.40
N LEU A 39 7.82 -10.79 -6.57
CA LEU A 39 8.07 -12.20 -6.81
C LEU A 39 6.73 -12.84 -7.16
N SER A 40 6.67 -13.55 -8.29
CA SER A 40 5.50 -14.29 -8.73
C SER A 40 5.86 -15.75 -8.99
N ASP A 41 4.94 -16.66 -8.74
CA ASP A 41 5.06 -18.09 -9.08
C ASP A 41 4.45 -18.42 -10.46
N GLY A 42 3.93 -17.41 -11.16
CA GLY A 42 3.26 -17.53 -12.46
C GLY A 42 1.74 -17.72 -12.37
N GLN A 43 1.18 -17.92 -11.17
CA GLN A 43 -0.27 -17.90 -10.90
C GLN A 43 -0.70 -16.63 -10.16
N GLY A 44 0.22 -15.98 -9.45
CA GLY A 44 -0.04 -14.71 -8.79
C GLY A 44 1.22 -14.08 -8.21
N SER A 45 1.04 -12.96 -7.49
CA SER A 45 2.09 -12.37 -6.69
C SER A 45 2.29 -13.22 -5.44
N LEU A 46 3.53 -13.64 -5.16
CA LEU A 46 3.92 -14.43 -4.00
C LEU A 46 4.47 -13.55 -2.89
N ALA A 47 5.29 -12.55 -3.24
CA ALA A 47 5.85 -11.63 -2.27
C ALA A 47 6.36 -10.34 -2.92
N THR A 48 6.51 -9.28 -2.13
CA THR A 48 7.29 -8.10 -2.50
C THR A 48 8.45 -7.94 -1.53
N VAL A 49 9.67 -7.82 -2.07
CA VAL A 49 10.88 -7.54 -1.30
C VAL A 49 11.30 -6.10 -1.54
N GLU A 50 11.18 -5.26 -0.53
CA GLU A 50 11.71 -3.89 -0.57
C GLU A 50 13.08 -3.80 0.09
N MET A 51 13.98 -3.05 -0.52
CA MET A 51 15.33 -2.78 -0.01
C MET A 51 15.65 -1.30 -0.14
N ARG A 52 16.11 -0.70 0.96
CA ARG A 52 16.69 0.64 0.94
C ARG A 52 18.16 0.55 0.55
N THR A 53 18.46 1.00 -0.66
CA THR A 53 19.82 1.01 -1.23
C THR A 53 20.57 2.30 -0.88
N LEU A 54 19.85 3.39 -0.58
CA LEU A 54 20.47 4.67 -0.19
C LEU A 54 19.64 5.46 0.82
N GLY A 55 20.33 6.13 1.74
CA GLY A 55 19.77 7.12 2.65
C GLY A 55 19.16 6.52 3.91
N ALA A 56 18.61 7.40 4.75
CA ALA A 56 17.86 7.04 5.94
C ALA A 56 16.51 7.74 5.92
N ASP A 57 15.45 7.00 6.16
CA ASP A 57 14.09 7.50 6.07
C ASP A 57 13.18 7.01 7.20
N GLY A 58 13.81 6.62 8.32
CA GLY A 58 13.14 6.14 9.53
C GLY A 58 12.57 4.73 9.43
N GLY A 59 12.40 4.19 8.23
CA GLY A 59 11.91 2.81 8.03
C GLY A 59 13.03 1.76 8.10
N PRO A 60 12.66 0.46 8.15
CA PRO A 60 13.60 -0.64 8.06
C PRO A 60 14.36 -0.63 6.73
N ALA A 61 15.55 -1.22 6.74
CA ALA A 61 16.38 -1.33 5.54
C ALA A 61 15.82 -2.37 4.55
N ARG A 62 15.06 -3.36 5.03
CA ARG A 62 14.42 -4.39 4.21
C ARG A 62 12.99 -4.66 4.70
N VAL A 63 12.07 -4.87 3.77
CA VAL A 63 10.70 -5.29 4.08
C VAL A 63 10.31 -6.43 3.15
N LEU A 64 9.67 -7.45 3.71
CA LEU A 64 9.09 -8.57 2.98
C LEU A 64 7.57 -8.55 3.18
N HIS A 65 6.83 -8.27 2.12
CA HIS A 65 5.39 -8.47 2.07
C HIS A 65 5.16 -9.87 1.51
N TYR A 66 4.43 -10.72 2.22
CA TYR A 66 4.14 -12.07 1.76
C TYR A 66 2.66 -12.17 1.40
N PHE A 67 2.40 -12.67 0.20
CA PHE A 67 1.06 -12.88 -0.33
C PHE A 67 0.76 -14.37 -0.27
N HIS A 68 -0.23 -14.76 0.53
CA HIS A 68 -0.71 -16.13 0.51
C HIS A 68 -1.68 -16.29 -0.66
N GLU A 69 -1.65 -17.42 -1.36
CA GLU A 69 -2.49 -17.65 -2.56
C GLU A 69 -3.98 -17.51 -2.25
N ASP A 70 -4.42 -17.97 -1.07
CA ASP A 70 -5.83 -17.87 -0.63
C ASP A 70 -6.20 -16.48 -0.07
N ASP A 71 -5.20 -15.69 0.36
CA ASP A 71 -5.41 -14.32 0.90
C ASP A 71 -4.20 -13.40 0.60
N PRO A 72 -4.16 -12.82 -0.61
CA PRO A 72 -3.10 -11.91 -0.99
C PRO A 72 -3.07 -10.69 -0.07
N GLY A 73 -1.99 -10.54 0.67
CA GLY A 73 -1.71 -9.36 1.50
C GLY A 73 -1.95 -9.59 2.98
N ALA A 74 -2.37 -10.80 3.38
CA ALA A 74 -2.66 -11.15 4.75
C ALA A 74 -1.47 -10.96 5.71
N PHE A 75 -0.23 -11.02 5.24
CA PHE A 75 0.96 -10.94 6.11
C PHE A 75 2.03 -9.98 5.58
N SER A 76 2.65 -9.23 6.51
CA SER A 76 3.79 -8.36 6.23
C SER A 76 4.85 -8.53 7.32
N VAL A 77 6.11 -8.68 6.92
CA VAL A 77 7.25 -8.85 7.83
C VAL A 77 8.35 -7.84 7.48
N GLU A 78 8.74 -7.04 8.45
CA GLU A 78 9.86 -6.12 8.34
C GLU A 78 11.10 -6.75 8.99
N VAL A 79 12.24 -6.73 8.29
CA VAL A 79 13.49 -7.35 8.76
C VAL A 79 14.67 -6.39 8.66
N ASP A 80 15.68 -6.57 9.50
CA ASP A 80 16.93 -5.85 9.38
C ASP A 80 17.85 -6.46 8.30
N LEU A 81 19.04 -5.88 8.12
CA LEU A 81 20.02 -6.35 7.13
C LEU A 81 20.57 -7.75 7.47
N GLN A 82 20.50 -8.16 8.72
CA GLN A 82 20.90 -9.45 9.25
C GLN A 82 19.74 -10.45 9.32
N THR A 83 18.60 -10.13 8.70
CA THR A 83 17.38 -10.96 8.64
C THR A 83 16.70 -11.19 10.00
N ASN A 84 17.00 -10.36 11.01
CA ASN A 84 16.23 -10.39 12.25
C ASN A 84 14.88 -9.70 12.02
N VAL A 85 13.82 -10.29 12.56
CA VAL A 85 12.47 -9.71 12.51
C VAL A 85 12.42 -8.43 13.36
N ILE A 86 12.05 -7.32 12.73
CA ILE A 86 11.82 -6.02 13.37
C ILE A 86 10.34 -5.94 13.77
N SER A 87 9.45 -6.14 12.81
CA SER A 87 8.00 -6.08 13.02
C SER A 87 7.28 -7.05 12.11
N LEU A 88 6.07 -7.42 12.52
CA LEU A 88 5.16 -8.26 11.75
C LEU A 88 3.75 -7.68 11.85
N ALA A 89 2.98 -7.83 10.79
CA ALA A 89 1.55 -7.55 10.80
C ALA A 89 0.79 -8.65 10.06
N GLU A 90 -0.40 -8.89 10.56
CA GLU A 90 -1.41 -9.76 9.96
C GLU A 90 -2.68 -8.94 9.74
N PHE A 91 -3.35 -9.19 8.63
CA PHE A 91 -4.57 -8.53 8.25
C PHE A 91 -5.71 -9.55 8.17
N TYR A 92 -6.90 -9.14 8.60
CA TYR A 92 -8.13 -9.85 8.26
C TYR A 92 -8.35 -9.81 6.74
N PRO A 93 -9.14 -10.75 6.20
CA PRO A 93 -9.65 -10.64 4.85
C PRO A 93 -10.19 -9.24 4.59
N HIS A 94 -9.86 -8.66 3.44
CA HIS A 94 -10.16 -7.27 3.03
C HIS A 94 -9.31 -6.16 3.64
N GLY A 95 -8.32 -6.48 4.48
CA GLY A 95 -7.21 -5.58 4.78
C GLY A 95 -7.31 -4.77 6.07
N GLN A 96 -8.20 -5.13 6.98
CA GLN A 96 -8.18 -4.56 8.34
C GLN A 96 -7.01 -5.20 9.12
N LEU A 97 -6.25 -4.39 9.84
CA LEU A 97 -5.17 -4.90 10.69
C LEU A 97 -5.76 -5.82 11.79
N SER A 98 -5.38 -7.09 11.77
CA SER A 98 -5.79 -8.10 12.74
C SER A 98 -4.83 -8.13 13.92
N PHE A 99 -3.55 -8.26 13.61
CA PHE A 99 -2.50 -8.39 14.60
C PHE A 99 -1.26 -7.62 14.17
N ARG A 100 -0.53 -7.10 15.15
CA ARG A 100 0.73 -6.44 14.92
C ARG A 100 1.66 -6.57 16.11
N ALA A 101 2.92 -6.88 15.83
CA ALA A 101 3.97 -6.92 16.82
C ALA A 101 5.27 -6.33 16.28
N ALA A 102 6.10 -5.82 17.18
CA ALA A 102 7.47 -5.41 16.90
C ALA A 102 8.37 -5.79 18.07
N ARG A 103 9.67 -5.91 17.83
CA ARG A 103 10.64 -6.24 18.90
C ARG A 103 10.79 -5.13 19.94
N SER A 104 10.43 -3.89 19.60
CA SER A 104 10.29 -2.78 20.55
C SER A 104 9.26 -1.76 20.09
N VAL A 105 8.74 -0.94 21.01
CA VAL A 105 7.74 0.10 20.71
C VAL A 105 8.25 1.09 19.66
N GLY A 106 9.54 1.43 19.69
CA GLY A 106 10.15 2.36 18.73
C GLY A 106 10.30 1.82 17.31
N GLU A 107 9.97 0.55 17.11
CA GLU A 107 10.11 -0.14 15.82
C GLU A 107 8.77 -0.60 15.24
N LEU A 108 7.67 -0.18 15.85
CA LEU A 108 6.37 -0.20 15.19
C LEU A 108 6.40 0.82 14.05
N SER A 109 6.39 0.30 12.83
CA SER A 109 6.46 1.10 11.60
C SER A 109 5.08 1.57 11.15
N ASP A 110 4.78 2.85 11.06
CA ASP A 110 3.47 3.28 10.51
C ASP A 110 3.28 2.96 9.01
N ARG A 111 4.20 2.23 8.39
CA ARG A 111 4.27 1.97 6.94
C ARG A 111 3.78 0.58 6.54
N VAL A 112 3.31 -0.23 7.49
CA VAL A 112 2.79 -1.56 7.16
C VAL A 112 1.44 -1.42 6.45
N ARG A 113 1.31 -2.10 5.32
CA ARG A 113 0.19 -1.98 4.39
C ARG A 113 -0.33 -3.36 4.00
N PHE A 114 -1.65 -3.46 3.90
CA PHE A 114 -2.32 -4.60 3.29
C PHE A 114 -2.11 -4.51 1.78
N ASP A 115 -1.46 -5.52 1.20
CA ASP A 115 -1.31 -5.62 -0.27
C ASP A 115 -0.71 -4.35 -0.91
N GLY A 116 0.21 -3.68 -0.18
CA GLY A 116 0.83 -2.42 -0.62
C GLY A 116 -0.10 -1.20 -0.69
N ARG A 117 -1.41 -1.34 -0.40
CA ARG A 117 -2.40 -0.25 -0.46
C ARG A 117 -2.20 0.76 0.66
N GLU A 118 -2.38 2.03 0.33
CA GLU A 118 -2.27 3.11 1.32
C GLU A 118 -3.45 3.08 2.27
N ASN A 119 -3.18 3.08 3.58
CA ASN A 119 -4.21 3.21 4.59
C ASN A 119 -4.34 4.68 5.02
N ASP A 120 -5.55 5.22 4.95
CA ASP A 120 -5.87 6.53 5.50
C ASP A 120 -6.05 6.41 7.02
N PRO A 121 -5.19 7.02 7.84
CA PRO A 121 -5.24 6.87 9.30
C PRO A 121 -6.46 7.54 9.94
N ASP A 122 -7.06 8.54 9.29
CA ASP A 122 -8.19 9.28 9.87
C ASP A 122 -9.51 8.53 9.64
N THR A 123 -9.63 7.83 8.51
CA THR A 123 -10.86 7.12 8.11
C THR A 123 -10.76 5.60 8.20
N GLY A 124 -9.54 5.05 8.24
CA GLY A 124 -9.26 3.63 8.14
C GLY A 124 -9.48 3.04 6.74
N LEU A 125 -9.77 3.87 5.73
CA LEU A 125 -10.03 3.43 4.36
C LEU A 125 -8.72 3.03 3.66
N LEU A 126 -8.80 2.02 2.80
CA LEU A 126 -7.70 1.64 1.93
C LEU A 126 -7.86 2.34 0.57
N TYR A 127 -6.80 2.96 0.08
CA TYR A 127 -6.76 3.59 -1.23
C TYR A 127 -5.96 2.71 -2.20
N ASP A 128 -6.58 2.38 -3.34
CA ASP A 128 -5.99 1.55 -4.40
C ASP A 128 -5.54 2.36 -5.63
N GLY A 129 -5.51 3.70 -5.51
CA GLY A 129 -5.19 4.60 -6.63
C GLY A 129 -6.41 5.07 -7.42
N THR A 130 -7.52 4.33 -7.40
CA THR A 130 -8.74 4.66 -8.16
C THR A 130 -9.98 4.84 -7.29
N SER A 131 -10.00 4.23 -6.12
CA SER A 131 -11.14 4.18 -5.23
C SER A 131 -10.71 3.97 -3.79
N PHE A 132 -11.62 4.29 -2.87
CA PHE A 132 -11.47 3.97 -1.46
C PHE A 132 -12.25 2.69 -1.14
N HIS A 133 -11.67 1.85 -0.28
CA HIS A 133 -12.25 0.60 0.17
C HIS A 133 -12.41 0.62 1.70
N ALA A 134 -13.58 0.23 2.19
CA ALA A 134 -13.82 0.05 3.63
C ALA A 134 -13.54 -1.40 4.01
N PRO A 135 -12.39 -1.71 4.62
CA PRO A 135 -12.00 -3.08 4.94
C PRO A 135 -13.01 -3.77 5.86
N TRP A 136 -13.60 -3.05 6.82
CA TRP A 136 -14.60 -3.58 7.74
C TRP A 136 -15.96 -3.93 7.09
N LEU A 137 -16.21 -3.48 5.86
CA LEU A 137 -17.41 -3.85 5.09
C LEU A 137 -17.11 -4.81 3.93
N GLY A 138 -15.83 -5.11 3.68
CA GLY A 138 -15.40 -5.89 2.51
C GLY A 138 -15.84 -5.28 1.18
N ARG A 139 -16.01 -3.94 1.09
CA ARG A 139 -16.52 -3.30 -0.13
C ARG A 139 -15.91 -1.93 -0.42
N ARG A 140 -15.94 -1.57 -1.70
CA ARG A 140 -15.59 -0.24 -2.21
C ARG A 140 -16.60 0.82 -1.75
N ILE A 141 -16.10 2.02 -1.47
CA ILE A 141 -16.91 3.21 -1.20
C ILE A 141 -17.07 3.95 -2.53
N ASP A 142 -18.17 3.73 -3.22
CA ASP A 142 -18.59 4.54 -4.36
C ASP A 142 -19.89 5.31 -4.07
N ARG A 143 -20.08 6.40 -4.81
CA ARG A 143 -21.34 7.14 -4.79
C ARG A 143 -22.35 6.34 -5.61
N PHE A 144 -23.36 5.78 -4.95
CA PHE A 144 -24.55 5.29 -5.62
C PHE A 144 -25.18 6.44 -6.43
N SER A 145 -25.04 6.43 -7.76
CA SER A 145 -25.93 7.19 -8.62
C SER A 145 -27.23 6.39 -8.72
N GLN A 146 -28.25 6.78 -7.96
CA GLN A 146 -29.59 6.29 -8.23
C GLN A 146 -30.08 6.98 -9.50
N SER A 147 -30.04 6.29 -10.63
CA SER A 147 -30.82 6.66 -11.81
C SER A 147 -32.30 6.45 -11.49
N THR A 148 -32.98 7.51 -11.04
CA THR A 148 -34.43 7.53 -10.93
C THR A 148 -35.04 7.44 -12.32
N HIS A 149 -35.46 6.25 -12.74
CA HIS A 149 -36.37 6.10 -13.87
C HIS A 149 -37.75 6.65 -13.46
N ILE A 150 -38.01 7.90 -13.81
CA ILE A 150 -39.37 8.43 -13.88
C ILE A 150 -40.10 7.76 -15.04
N ASN A 151 -40.97 6.81 -14.73
CA ASN A 151 -41.91 6.21 -15.69
C ASN A 151 -42.82 7.30 -16.24
N SER A 152 -42.63 7.70 -17.50
CA SER A 152 -43.60 8.53 -18.21
C SER A 152 -44.77 7.66 -18.67
N THR A 153 -45.88 7.72 -17.94
CA THR A 153 -47.18 7.20 -18.40
C THR A 153 -47.63 8.01 -19.62
N ARG A 154 -47.58 7.41 -20.82
CA ARG A 154 -48.31 7.93 -21.98
C ARG A 154 -49.80 7.63 -21.80
N GLN A 155 -50.62 8.66 -21.62
CA GLN A 155 -52.07 8.54 -21.83
C GLN A 155 -52.36 8.28 -23.30
N ALA A 156 -53.19 7.27 -23.55
CA ALA A 156 -53.78 6.95 -24.85
C ALA A 156 -54.83 7.99 -25.24
N GLY A 157 -54.98 8.23 -26.53
CA GLY A 157 -55.83 9.27 -27.09
C GLY A 157 -57.33 9.03 -26.98
N HIS A 158 -58.06 10.13 -27.13
CA HIS A 158 -59.23 10.27 -27.98
C HIS A 158 -59.33 11.72 -28.45
#